data_AF-A0A060C9U7-F1
#
_entry.id   AF-A0A060C9U7-F1
#
_cell.length_a   1.000
_cell.length_b   1.000
_cell.length_c   1.000
_cell.angle_alpha   90.00
_cell.angle_beta   90.00
_cell.angle_gamma   90.00
#
_symmetry.space_group_name_H-M   'P 1'
#
loop_
_entity.id
_entity.type
_entity.pdbx_description
1 polymer ?
#
loop_
_entity_poly.entity_id
_entity_poly.type
_entity_poly.pdbx_seq_one_letter_code
_entity_poly.pdbx_strand_id
1 'polypeptide(L)'
;CFGVGIGFAAFAYPVAIPPHLVRHIAPVDFIVRSAAKAAEPGLLVMADDRMTVATSWALRSEEIGVYRKKGELAYGLDRPEGRGRFYPPERLKELVEEGVRPILVVTGSDKRVREMPSVPGRSVYSSGGVYLVHYRPRGEK
;
A
#
# COMPACT_ATOMS: atom_id res chain seq x y z
N CYS A 1 -27.46 -24.10 -36.22
CA CYS A 1 -27.66 -22.85 -35.45
C CYS A 1 -27.26 -23.07 -33.98
N PHE A 2 -25.97 -23.17 -33.67
CA PHE A 2 -25.46 -23.39 -32.30
C PHE A 2 -24.32 -22.39 -32.04
N GLY A 3 -24.64 -21.10 -31.96
CA GLY A 3 -23.59 -20.08 -31.89
C GLY A 3 -23.99 -18.76 -31.22
N VAL A 4 -25.08 -18.70 -30.46
CA VAL A 4 -25.57 -17.43 -29.88
C VAL A 4 -25.74 -17.49 -28.35
N GLY A 5 -25.58 -18.66 -27.72
CA GLY A 5 -25.86 -18.81 -26.27
C GLY A 5 -24.76 -18.39 -25.31
N ILE A 6 -23.49 -18.28 -25.75
CA ILE A 6 -22.34 -18.09 -24.84
C ILE A 6 -21.95 -16.60 -24.71
N GLY A 7 -22.39 -15.73 -25.62
CA GLY A 7 -22.03 -14.30 -25.61
C GLY A 7 -22.72 -13.46 -24.52
N PHE A 8 -23.88 -13.89 -24.01
CA PHE A 8 -24.66 -13.09 -23.05
C PHE A 8 -24.26 -13.31 -21.59
N ALA A 9 -23.62 -14.43 -21.25
CA ALA A 9 -23.17 -14.70 -19.88
C ALA A 9 -21.95 -13.85 -19.48
N ALA A 10 -21.14 -13.39 -20.45
CA ALA A 10 -19.96 -12.58 -20.19
C ALA A 10 -20.30 -11.10 -19.89
N PHE A 11 -21.45 -10.59 -20.37
CA PHE A 11 -21.85 -9.19 -20.16
C PHE A 11 -22.64 -8.96 -18.86
N ALA A 12 -23.15 -10.01 -18.21
CA ALA A 12 -23.87 -9.90 -16.93
C ALA A 12 -22.96 -9.99 -15.69
N TYR A 13 -21.68 -10.31 -15.87
CA TYR A 13 -20.73 -10.43 -14.76
C TYR A 13 -20.48 -9.13 -13.95
N PRO A 14 -20.64 -7.90 -14.47
CA PRO A 14 -20.52 -6.71 -13.62
C PRO A 14 -21.79 -6.40 -12.82
N VAL A 15 -22.92 -7.08 -13.04
CA VAL A 15 -24.21 -6.76 -12.40
C VAL A 15 -24.48 -7.58 -11.13
N ALA A 16 -23.76 -8.69 -10.94
CA ALA A 16 -24.00 -9.63 -9.83
C ALA A 16 -22.99 -9.55 -8.68
N ILE A 17 -22.10 -8.54 -8.66
CA ILE A 17 -21.22 -8.34 -7.49
C ILE A 17 -22.00 -7.51 -6.47
N PRO A 18 -22.31 -8.06 -5.28
CA PRO A 18 -22.99 -7.30 -4.26
C PRO A 18 -22.18 -6.06 -3.88
N PRO A 19 -22.81 -4.89 -3.65
CA PRO A 19 -22.08 -3.65 -3.38
C PRO A 19 -21.19 -3.71 -2.12
N HIS A 20 -21.46 -4.64 -1.20
CA HIS A 20 -20.59 -4.92 -0.06
C HIS A 20 -19.30 -5.66 -0.44
N LEU A 21 -19.31 -6.51 -1.47
CA LEU A 21 -18.12 -7.18 -2.01
C LEU A 21 -17.25 -6.23 -2.84
N VAL A 22 -17.85 -5.27 -3.55
CA VAL A 22 -17.10 -4.21 -4.27
C VAL A 22 -16.20 -3.40 -3.32
N ARG A 23 -16.65 -3.16 -2.08
CA ARG A 23 -15.84 -2.48 -1.05
C ARG A 23 -14.64 -3.30 -0.56
N HIS A 24 -14.65 -4.61 -0.77
CA HIS A 24 -13.52 -5.50 -0.48
C HIS A 24 -12.60 -5.73 -1.70
N ILE A 25 -13.05 -5.42 -2.92
CA ILE A 25 -12.36 -5.76 -4.17
C ILE A 25 -11.36 -4.69 -4.63
N ALA A 26 -11.43 -3.45 -4.17
CA ALA A 26 -10.49 -2.41 -4.63
C ALA A 26 -9.57 -1.82 -3.53
N PRO A 27 -8.71 -2.64 -2.87
CA PRO A 27 -7.50 -2.15 -2.20
C PRO A 27 -6.72 -1.15 -3.06
N VAL A 28 -6.66 -1.43 -4.36
CA VAL A 28 -5.92 -0.66 -5.37
C VAL A 28 -6.45 0.76 -5.50
N ASP A 29 -7.76 0.97 -5.69
CA ASP A 29 -8.34 2.32 -5.82
C ASP A 29 -8.15 3.16 -4.55
N PHE A 30 -8.21 2.52 -3.39
CA PHE A 30 -7.96 3.16 -2.11
C PHE A 30 -6.49 3.59 -1.96
N ILE A 31 -5.55 2.74 -2.37
CA ILE A 31 -4.11 3.05 -2.41
C ILE A 31 -3.85 4.19 -3.39
N VAL A 32 -4.37 4.12 -4.61
CA VAL A 32 -4.20 5.16 -5.64
C VAL A 32 -4.72 6.51 -5.14
N ARG A 33 -5.96 6.56 -4.63
CA ARG A 33 -6.56 7.81 -4.15
C ARG A 33 -5.81 8.42 -2.97
N SER A 34 -5.30 7.57 -2.07
CA SER A 34 -4.60 8.03 -0.87
C SER A 34 -3.15 8.42 -1.17
N ALA A 35 -2.47 7.68 -2.03
CA ALA A 35 -1.15 8.04 -2.51
C ALA A 35 -1.18 9.29 -3.40
N ALA A 36 -2.21 9.48 -4.22
CA ALA A 36 -2.41 10.73 -4.97
C ALA A 36 -2.59 11.94 -4.04
N LYS A 37 -3.25 11.75 -2.88
CA LYS A 37 -3.34 12.79 -1.84
C LYS A 37 -2.04 13.02 -1.08
N ALA A 38 -1.18 12.01 -1.03
CA ALA A 38 0.12 12.04 -0.36
C ALA A 38 1.28 12.24 -1.35
N ALA A 39 1.00 12.52 -2.63
CA ALA A 39 1.99 12.60 -3.71
C ALA A 39 2.81 13.89 -3.59
N GLU A 40 3.54 13.97 -2.49
CA GLU A 40 4.51 14.99 -2.17
C GLU A 40 5.85 14.60 -2.81
N PRO A 41 6.63 15.57 -3.36
CA PRO A 41 7.94 15.28 -3.91
C PRO A 41 8.83 14.57 -2.87
N GLY A 42 9.39 13.42 -3.22
CA GLY A 42 10.25 12.64 -2.32
C GLY A 42 9.51 11.71 -1.34
N LEU A 43 8.21 11.45 -1.56
CA LEU A 43 7.43 10.47 -0.80
C LEU A 43 8.10 9.09 -0.80
N LEU A 44 8.44 8.60 0.40
CA LEU A 44 8.89 7.24 0.59
C LEU A 44 7.70 6.33 0.84
N VAL A 45 7.39 5.46 -0.12
CA VAL A 45 6.31 4.48 0.03
C VAL A 45 6.88 3.15 0.48
N MET A 46 6.32 2.60 1.54
CA MET A 46 6.60 1.26 2.03
C MET A 46 5.32 0.47 2.18
N ALA A 47 5.38 -0.83 1.98
CA ALA A 47 4.26 -1.72 2.17
C ALA A 47 4.70 -2.99 2.88
N ASP A 48 3.80 -3.63 3.62
CA ASP A 48 4.10 -4.97 4.13
C ASP A 48 4.24 -6.00 3.01
N ASP A 49 4.77 -7.17 3.35
CA ASP A 49 5.04 -8.28 2.41
C ASP A 49 3.87 -8.58 1.46
N ARG A 50 2.65 -8.62 2.00
CA ARG A 50 1.44 -8.94 1.23
C ARG A 50 0.94 -7.75 0.41
N MET A 51 1.13 -6.53 0.91
CA MET A 51 0.66 -5.31 0.24
C MET A 51 1.67 -4.75 -0.75
N THR A 52 2.93 -5.20 -0.76
CA THR A 52 3.96 -4.63 -1.64
C THR A 52 3.62 -4.79 -3.11
N VAL A 53 3.18 -5.98 -3.54
CA VAL A 53 2.77 -6.24 -4.93
C VAL A 53 1.53 -5.44 -5.31
N ALA A 54 0.53 -5.40 -4.41
CA ALA A 54 -0.68 -4.62 -4.65
C ALA A 54 -0.38 -3.11 -4.74
N THR A 55 0.56 -2.62 -3.92
CA THR A 55 0.96 -1.21 -3.87
C THR A 55 1.81 -0.84 -5.08
N SER A 56 2.75 -1.69 -5.51
CA SER A 56 3.54 -1.44 -6.71
C SER A 56 2.68 -1.40 -7.97
N TRP A 57 1.71 -2.31 -8.08
CA TRP A 57 0.75 -2.32 -9.18
C TRP A 57 -0.16 -1.09 -9.15
N ALA A 58 -0.66 -0.71 -7.96
CA ALA A 58 -1.51 0.47 -7.78
C ALA A 58 -0.79 1.77 -8.17
N LEU A 59 0.44 1.96 -7.68
CA LEU A 59 1.21 3.18 -7.90
C LEU A 59 2.00 3.19 -9.21
N ARG A 60 1.99 2.06 -9.95
CA ARG A 60 2.83 1.83 -11.12
C ARG A 60 4.30 2.19 -10.86
N SER A 61 4.76 1.90 -9.65
CA SER A 61 6.11 2.23 -9.19
C SER A 61 6.81 0.99 -8.69
N GLU A 62 8.07 0.85 -9.09
CA GLU A 62 8.96 -0.20 -8.61
C GLU A 62 9.74 0.25 -7.35
N GLU A 63 9.65 1.52 -6.98
CA GLU A 63 10.35 2.13 -5.83
C GLU A 63 9.57 1.94 -4.51
N ILE A 64 8.91 0.80 -4.34
CA ILE A 64 8.17 0.48 -3.11
C ILE A 64 9.08 -0.31 -2.16
N GLY A 65 9.22 0.20 -0.94
CA GLY A 65 9.95 -0.48 0.14
C GLY A 65 9.14 -1.63 0.77
N VAL A 66 9.81 -2.70 1.16
CA VAL A 66 9.23 -3.81 1.93
C VAL A 66 9.40 -3.54 3.42
N TYR A 67 8.28 -3.35 4.11
CA TYR A 67 8.25 -3.05 5.54
C TYR A 67 8.21 -4.32 6.40
N ARG A 68 9.00 -4.30 7.48
CA ARG A 68 9.02 -5.27 8.60
C ARG A 68 9.52 -6.67 8.27
N LYS A 69 8.93 -7.36 7.30
CA LYS A 69 9.29 -8.76 6.97
C LYS A 69 9.48 -8.90 5.47
N LYS A 70 10.60 -9.52 5.07
CA LYS A 70 10.88 -9.83 3.66
C LYS A 70 9.85 -10.79 3.05
N GLY A 71 9.36 -11.76 3.83
CA GLY A 71 8.31 -12.68 3.43
C GLY A 71 8.63 -13.42 2.12
N GLU A 72 7.65 -13.47 1.23
CA GLU A 72 7.77 -14.04 -0.13
C GLU A 72 8.71 -13.24 -1.05
N LEU A 73 9.00 -11.98 -0.70
CA LEU A 73 9.85 -11.09 -1.49
C LEU A 73 11.34 -11.19 -1.10
N ALA A 74 11.69 -12.06 -0.15
CA ALA A 74 13.08 -12.25 0.27
C ALA A 74 14.01 -12.57 -0.90
N TYR A 75 13.58 -13.45 -1.80
CA TYR A 75 14.36 -13.84 -2.98
C TYR A 75 14.65 -12.64 -3.91
N GLY A 76 13.68 -11.74 -4.09
CA GLY A 76 13.86 -10.53 -4.91
C GLY A 76 14.71 -9.46 -4.21
N LEU A 77 14.61 -9.34 -2.88
CA LEU A 77 15.34 -8.35 -2.09
C LEU A 77 16.83 -8.65 -1.94
N ASP A 78 17.23 -9.93 -2.03
CA ASP A 78 18.63 -10.32 -1.87
C ASP A 78 19.46 -10.12 -3.16
N ARG A 79 18.79 -9.87 -4.29
CA ARG A 79 19.43 -9.49 -5.55
C ARG A 79 19.93 -8.03 -5.53
N PRO A 80 20.96 -7.68 -6.31
CA PRO A 80 21.52 -6.33 -6.31
C PRO A 80 20.48 -5.23 -6.58
N GLU A 81 19.43 -5.50 -7.35
CA GLU A 81 18.36 -4.56 -7.65
C GLU A 81 17.40 -4.31 -6.46
N GLY A 82 17.30 -5.27 -5.53
CA GLY A 82 16.44 -5.20 -4.36
C GLY A 82 17.14 -4.71 -3.07
N ARG A 83 18.47 -4.57 -3.10
CA ARG A 83 19.25 -4.09 -1.95
C ARG A 83 18.82 -2.68 -1.54
N GLY A 84 18.62 -2.48 -0.25
CA GLY A 84 18.19 -1.19 0.32
C GLY A 84 16.68 -0.93 0.31
N ARG A 85 15.86 -1.82 -0.26
CA ARG A 85 14.39 -1.69 -0.25
C ARG A 85 13.72 -2.29 0.99
N PHE A 86 14.47 -2.94 1.87
CA PHE A 86 13.92 -3.53 3.10
C PHE A 86 14.02 -2.56 4.28
N TYR A 87 12.89 -2.31 4.93
CA TYR A 87 12.77 -1.38 6.04
C TYR A 87 12.25 -2.08 7.30
N PRO A 88 13.12 -2.39 8.28
CA PRO A 88 12.68 -2.91 9.56
C PRO A 88 11.93 -1.85 10.39
N PRO A 89 11.15 -2.25 11.42
CA PRO A 89 10.42 -1.32 12.29
C PRO A 89 11.29 -0.24 12.93
N GLU A 90 12.54 -0.57 13.24
CA GLU A 90 13.54 0.33 13.81
C GLU A 90 13.91 1.42 12.79
N ARG A 91 14.10 1.06 11.51
CA ARG A 91 14.35 2.07 10.48
C ARG A 91 13.16 2.99 10.23
N LEU A 92 11.93 2.49 10.38
CA LEU A 92 10.75 3.35 10.29
C LEU A 92 10.77 4.40 11.42
N LYS A 93 11.13 4.02 12.65
CA LYS A 93 11.25 4.95 13.77
C LYS A 93 12.27 6.04 13.46
N GLU A 94 13.46 5.65 13.04
CA GLU A 94 14.54 6.58 12.71
C GLU A 94 14.14 7.57 11.60
N LEU A 95 13.54 7.08 10.51
CA LEU A 95 13.08 7.93 9.41
C LEU A 95 11.96 8.90 9.82
N VAL A 96 11.06 8.46 10.71
CA VAL A 96 10.00 9.30 11.26
C VAL A 96 10.56 10.35 12.23
N GLU A 97 11.58 10.00 13.01
CA GLU A 97 12.27 10.92 13.92
C GLU A 97 13.11 11.96 13.18
N GLU A 98 13.81 11.55 12.11
CA GLU A 98 14.51 12.43 11.18
C GLU A 98 13.54 13.46 10.58
N GLY A 99 12.35 13.03 10.18
CA GLY A 99 11.27 13.92 9.72
C GLY A 99 11.62 14.71 8.45
N VAL A 100 12.60 14.26 7.66
CA VAL A 100 13.15 14.97 6.50
C VAL A 100 12.25 14.86 5.26
N ARG A 101 11.53 13.75 5.13
CA ARG A 101 10.69 13.44 3.96
C ARG A 101 9.37 12.80 4.37
N PRO A 102 8.32 12.92 3.55
CA PRO A 102 7.06 12.23 3.80
C PRO A 102 7.20 10.72 3.62
N ILE A 103 6.48 9.95 4.46
CA ILE A 103 6.52 8.49 4.46
C ILE A 103 5.11 7.94 4.46
N LEU A 104 4.79 7.06 3.51
CA LEU A 104 3.52 6.36 3.41
C LEU A 104 3.72 4.87 3.63
N VAL A 105 3.14 4.31 4.69
CA VAL A 105 3.18 2.88 5.00
C VAL A 105 1.82 2.24 4.72
N VAL A 106 1.79 1.26 3.81
CA VAL A 106 0.59 0.49 3.44
C VAL A 106 0.62 -0.88 4.13
N THR A 107 -0.41 -1.21 4.90
CA THR A 107 -0.50 -2.51 5.58
C THR A 107 -1.92 -3.05 5.62
N GLY A 108 -2.05 -4.37 5.55
CA GLY A 108 -3.33 -5.07 5.72
C GLY A 108 -3.68 -5.39 7.18
N SER A 109 -3.01 -4.78 8.17
CA SER A 109 -3.14 -5.19 9.58
C SER A 109 -3.22 -4.00 10.55
N ASP A 110 -4.36 -3.87 11.21
CA ASP A 110 -4.59 -2.88 12.27
C ASP A 110 -3.59 -3.01 13.43
N LYS A 111 -3.26 -4.25 13.83
CA LYS A 111 -2.27 -4.51 14.87
C LYS A 111 -0.93 -3.87 14.52
N ARG A 112 -0.50 -3.98 13.26
CA ARG A 112 0.75 -3.37 12.79
C ARG A 112 0.68 -1.85 12.87
N VAL A 113 -0.43 -1.25 12.49
CA VAL A 113 -0.66 0.21 12.59
C VAL A 113 -0.51 0.70 14.04
N ARG A 114 -1.02 -0.05 15.01
CA ARG A 114 -0.91 0.30 16.44
C ARG A 114 0.52 0.23 16.97
N GLU A 115 1.35 -0.66 16.41
CA GLU A 115 2.77 -0.80 16.77
C GLU A 115 3.66 0.29 16.13
N MET A 116 3.17 1.01 15.12
CA MET A 116 3.93 2.06 14.43
C MET A 116 4.07 3.33 15.27
N PRO A 117 5.14 4.13 15.05
CA PRO A 117 5.39 5.36 15.80
C PRO A 117 4.19 6.31 15.79
N SER A 118 3.82 6.85 16.94
CA SER A 118 2.75 7.85 17.05
C SER A 118 3.37 9.23 17.26
N VAL A 119 3.55 9.96 16.17
CA VAL A 119 4.14 11.31 16.17
C VAL A 119 3.13 12.36 15.68
N PRO A 120 3.28 13.64 16.07
CA PRO A 120 2.52 14.73 15.46
C PRO A 120 2.70 14.74 13.94
N GLY A 121 1.62 14.94 13.18
CA GLY A 121 1.64 14.88 11.72
C GLY A 121 1.35 13.49 11.13
N ARG A 122 1.24 12.45 11.97
CA ARG A 122 0.76 11.13 11.56
C ARG A 122 -0.74 11.18 11.21
N SER A 123 -1.09 10.67 10.04
CA SER A 123 -2.47 10.45 9.60
C SER A 123 -2.68 8.97 9.27
N VAL A 124 -3.80 8.39 9.70
CA VAL A 124 -4.15 7.00 9.42
C VAL A 124 -5.45 6.97 8.63
N TYR A 125 -5.41 6.32 7.47
CA TYR A 125 -6.57 6.07 6.64
C TYR A 125 -6.83 4.56 6.60
N SER A 126 -8.08 4.14 6.66
CA SER A 126 -8.45 2.73 6.52
C SER A 126 -9.65 2.55 5.61
N SER A 127 -9.63 1.49 4.82
CA SER A 127 -10.74 1.07 3.96
C SER A 127 -10.61 -0.41 3.62
N GLY A 128 -11.69 -1.17 3.79
CA GLY A 128 -11.75 -2.58 3.36
C GLY A 128 -10.69 -3.50 3.98
N GLY A 129 -10.15 -3.16 5.15
CA GLY A 129 -9.07 -3.92 5.80
C GLY A 129 -7.65 -3.53 5.37
N VAL A 130 -7.51 -2.53 4.50
CA VAL A 130 -6.24 -1.89 4.16
C VAL A 130 -6.09 -0.62 4.99
N TYR A 131 -4.88 -0.41 5.49
CA TYR A 131 -4.51 0.73 6.29
C TYR A 131 -3.34 1.46 5.62
N LEU A 132 -3.45 2.78 5.54
CA LEU A 132 -2.37 3.66 5.10
C LEU A 132 -2.01 4.59 6.24
N VAL A 133 -0.74 4.56 6.63
CA VAL A 133 -0.18 5.43 7.65
C VAL A 133 0.73 6.43 6.96
N HIS A 134 0.32 7.69 6.97
CA HIS A 134 1.06 8.78 6.38
C HIS A 134 1.76 9.60 7.47
N TYR A 135 3.07 9.76 7.34
CA TYR A 135 3.89 10.64 8.17
C TYR A 135 4.34 11.83 7.33
N ARG A 136 3.96 13.04 7.76
CA ARG A 136 4.43 14.28 7.14
C ARG A 136 5.80 14.69 7.69
N PRO A 137 6.63 15.37 6.89
CA PRO A 137 7.90 15.90 7.35
C PRO A 137 7.71 16.93 8.48
N ARG A 138 8.72 17.03 9.36
CA ARG A 138 8.70 17.89 10.55
C ARG A 138 8.96 19.34 10.11
N GLY A 139 7.94 20.00 9.57
CA GLY A 139 8.05 21.37 9.05
C GLY A 139 6.84 21.84 8.25
N GLU A 140 6.02 20.91 7.74
CA GLU A 140 4.73 21.23 7.12
C GLU A 140 3.65 21.37 8.21
N LYS A 141 3.16 22.59 8.40
CA LYS A 141 1.94 22.91 9.16
C LYS A 141 0.79 23.17 8.20
#